data_AF-A0A1Y4TP57-F1
#
_entry.id   AF-A0A1Y4TP57-F1
#
_cell.length_a   1.000
_cell.length_b   1.000
_cell.length_c   1.000
_cell.angle_alpha   90.00
_cell.angle_beta   90.00
_cell.angle_gamma   90.00
#
_symmetry.space_group_name_H-M   'P 1'
#
loop_
_entity.id
_entity.type
_entity.pdbx_description
1 polymer ?
#
loop_
_entity_poly.entity_id
_entity_poly.type
_entity_poly.pdbx_seq_one_letter_code
_entity_poly.pdbx_strand_id
1 'polypeptide(L)'
;MRQAGKEKIVTKKNDNFIMLPTVDVCFRGLMYNPKVRKGFIAALLGADPAAVRETVLLPTALRQEYPDEKLGILDVRALMEDGAQINMEMQAYPFGQWDARSLFYLSKMYAEQIGRGDPYTKLKKCIHVSILDFIRFADDEKCHRTIRLCDEQTGK
;
A
#
# COMPACT_ATOMS: atom_id res chain seq x y z
N MET A 1 60.67 -3.55 -2.32
CA MET A 1 59.73 -2.65 -1.59
C MET A 1 59.41 -1.44 -2.45
N ARG A 2 58.24 -1.37 -3.07
CA ARG A 2 57.55 -0.11 -3.44
C ARG A 2 56.06 -0.39 -3.35
N GLN A 3 55.41 0.21 -2.35
CA GLN A 3 53.97 0.08 -2.11
C GLN A 3 53.20 0.80 -3.21
N ALA A 4 52.19 0.12 -3.76
CA ALA A 4 51.15 0.70 -4.59
C ALA A 4 50.28 1.62 -3.71
N GLY A 5 50.18 2.89 -4.11
CA GLY A 5 49.19 3.81 -3.54
C GLY A 5 47.80 3.36 -3.95
N LYS A 6 47.01 2.83 -3.01
CA LYS A 6 45.57 2.67 -3.18
C LYS A 6 44.94 4.06 -3.09
N GLU A 7 44.46 4.59 -4.21
CA GLU A 7 43.56 5.74 -4.19
C GLU A 7 42.31 5.34 -3.39
N LYS A 8 42.13 6.00 -2.24
CA LYS A 8 40.88 5.96 -1.50
C LYS A 8 39.84 6.72 -2.33
N ILE A 9 38.90 5.99 -2.91
CA ILE A 9 37.67 6.58 -3.45
C ILE A 9 36.92 7.15 -2.25
N VAL A 10 37.07 8.46 -2.01
CA VAL A 10 36.24 9.19 -1.06
C VAL A 10 34.90 9.39 -1.73
N THR A 11 33.93 8.54 -1.43
CA THR A 11 32.53 8.76 -1.78
C THR A 11 32.08 10.06 -1.13
N LYS A 12 31.89 11.12 -1.93
CA LYS A 12 31.20 12.35 -1.50
C LYS A 12 29.86 11.95 -0.88
N LYS A 13 29.67 12.27 0.41
CA LYS A 13 28.36 12.20 1.04
C LYS A 13 27.46 13.20 0.30
N ASN A 14 26.31 12.74 -0.17
CA ASN A 14 25.39 13.57 -0.94
C ASN A 14 24.57 14.42 0.05
N ASP A 15 25.04 15.64 0.33
CA ASP A 15 24.48 16.54 1.36
C ASP A 15 23.05 17.04 1.05
N ASN A 16 22.51 16.69 -0.13
CA ASN A 16 21.14 17.01 -0.55
C ASN A 16 20.12 15.89 -0.29
N PHE A 17 20.53 14.78 0.34
CA PHE A 17 19.62 13.69 0.65
C PHE A 17 18.73 14.04 1.85
N ILE A 18 17.41 14.11 1.63
CA ILE A 18 16.43 14.41 2.68
C ILE A 18 15.93 13.12 3.35
N MET A 19 15.31 12.20 2.58
CA MET A 19 14.73 10.95 3.09
C MET A 19 14.44 9.96 1.95
N LEU A 20 14.43 8.65 2.24
CA LEU A 20 14.01 7.61 1.27
C LEU A 20 12.47 7.58 1.17
N PRO A 21 11.90 7.33 -0.03
CA PRO A 21 10.46 7.09 -0.19
C PRO A 21 9.92 5.89 0.58
N THR A 22 10.79 4.93 0.95
CA THR A 22 10.42 3.74 1.75
C THR A 22 10.29 4.04 3.24
N VAL A 23 10.66 5.24 3.69
CA VAL A 23 10.33 5.70 5.05
C VAL A 23 8.84 6.04 5.11
N ASP A 24 8.11 5.46 6.07
CA ASP A 24 6.65 5.58 6.18
C ASP A 24 6.16 7.04 6.10
N VAL A 25 6.78 7.94 6.87
CA VAL A 25 6.42 9.36 6.89
C VAL A 25 6.59 10.00 5.50
N CYS A 26 7.64 9.64 4.76
CA CYS A 26 7.86 10.12 3.40
C CYS A 26 6.83 9.55 2.44
N PHE A 27 6.59 8.24 2.49
CA PHE A 27 5.59 7.57 1.66
C PHE A 27 4.20 8.18 1.84
N ARG A 28 3.75 8.32 3.09
CA ARG A 28 2.47 8.95 3.44
C ARG A 28 2.43 10.40 2.93
N GLY A 29 3.51 11.15 3.14
CA GLY A 29 3.69 12.52 2.64
C GLY A 29 3.52 12.63 1.12
N LEU A 30 4.15 11.74 0.36
CA LEU A 30 4.03 11.67 -1.10
C LEU A 30 2.59 11.42 -1.54
N MET A 31 1.86 10.55 -0.83
CA MET A 31 0.46 10.25 -1.15
C MET A 31 -0.51 11.39 -0.83
N TYR A 32 -0.14 12.40 -0.04
CA TYR A 32 -0.96 13.62 0.08
C TYR A 32 -1.02 14.43 -1.21
N ASN A 33 0.04 14.39 -2.03
CA ASN A 33 0.04 15.06 -3.32
C ASN A 33 -0.89 14.32 -4.30
N PRO A 34 -2.00 14.94 -4.78
CA PRO A 34 -2.97 14.26 -5.62
C PRO A 34 -2.39 13.76 -6.95
N LYS A 35 -1.41 14.47 -7.52
CA LYS A 35 -0.77 14.06 -8.79
C LYS A 35 0.07 12.81 -8.58
N VAL A 36 0.85 12.77 -7.50
CA VAL A 36 1.67 11.60 -7.14
C VAL A 36 0.78 10.41 -6.85
N ARG A 37 -0.22 10.57 -5.97
CA ARG A 37 -1.16 9.50 -5.62
C ARG A 37 -1.89 8.94 -6.84
N LYS A 38 -2.39 9.81 -7.72
CA LYS A 38 -3.09 9.42 -8.94
C LYS A 38 -2.18 8.63 -9.88
N GLY A 39 -0.96 9.12 -10.14
CA GLY A 39 0.02 8.41 -10.96
C GLY A 39 0.43 7.06 -10.36
N PHE A 40 0.61 7.00 -9.05
CA PHE A 40 0.96 5.78 -8.33
C PHE A 40 -0.17 4.73 -8.42
N ILE A 41 -1.41 5.13 -8.15
CA ILE A 41 -2.59 4.25 -8.28
C ILE A 41 -2.75 3.76 -9.73
N ALA A 42 -2.56 4.64 -10.71
CA ALA A 42 -2.64 4.25 -12.12
C ALA A 42 -1.61 3.18 -12.48
N ALA A 43 -0.36 3.36 -12.04
CA ALA A 43 0.71 2.38 -12.24
C ALA A 43 0.38 1.03 -11.58
N LEU A 44 -0.13 1.04 -10.35
CA LEU A 44 -0.54 -0.18 -9.64
C LEU A 44 -1.66 -0.94 -10.36
N LEU A 45 -2.60 -0.22 -10.98
CA LEU A 45 -3.73 -0.81 -11.70
C LEU A 45 -3.41 -1.14 -13.16
N GLY A 46 -2.22 -0.79 -13.65
CA GLY A 46 -1.88 -0.90 -15.07
C GLY A 46 -2.78 -0.05 -15.97
N ALA A 47 -3.27 1.08 -15.44
CA ALA A 47 -4.19 1.98 -16.12
C ALA A 47 -3.48 3.25 -16.60
N ASP A 48 -4.04 3.91 -17.60
CA ASP A 48 -3.64 5.28 -17.95
C ASP A 48 -3.91 6.21 -16.75
N PRO A 49 -2.93 7.03 -16.30
CA PRO A 49 -3.18 8.05 -15.29
C PRO A 49 -4.40 8.92 -15.59
N ALA A 50 -4.72 9.23 -16.84
CA ALA A 50 -5.93 9.97 -17.20
C ALA A 50 -7.23 9.23 -16.83
N ALA A 51 -7.22 7.89 -16.83
CA ALA A 51 -8.37 7.06 -16.48
C ALA A 51 -8.64 7.00 -14.97
N VAL A 52 -7.61 7.20 -14.14
CA VAL A 52 -7.80 7.36 -12.70
C VAL A 52 -8.37 8.75 -12.45
N ARG A 53 -9.66 8.84 -12.11
CA ARG A 53 -10.33 10.12 -11.83
C ARG A 53 -9.86 10.69 -10.48
N GLU A 54 -10.62 11.60 -9.89
CA GLU A 54 -10.28 12.15 -8.58
C GLU A 54 -10.20 11.05 -7.52
N THR A 55 -9.28 11.22 -6.58
CA THR A 55 -9.09 10.33 -5.44
C THR A 55 -9.10 11.16 -4.16
N VAL A 56 -9.85 10.69 -3.16
CA VAL A 56 -9.98 11.36 -1.86
C VAL A 56 -9.27 10.54 -0.80
N LEU A 57 -8.46 11.17 0.04
CA LEU A 57 -7.88 10.48 1.19
C LEU A 57 -8.93 10.35 2.29
N LEU A 58 -9.12 9.13 2.79
CA LEU A 58 -10.00 8.82 3.90
C LEU A 58 -9.20 8.75 5.22
N PRO A 59 -9.87 8.83 6.38
CA PRO A 59 -9.25 8.52 7.66
C PRO A 59 -8.58 7.15 7.66
N THR A 60 -7.40 7.07 8.27
CA THR A 60 -6.58 5.86 8.30
C THR A 60 -6.90 4.94 9.48
N ALA A 61 -7.50 5.48 10.55
CA ALA A 61 -8.01 4.66 11.63
C ALA A 61 -9.28 3.94 11.19
N LEU A 62 -9.24 2.61 11.22
CA LEU A 62 -10.40 1.76 11.03
C LEU A 62 -11.33 1.85 12.25
N ARG A 63 -12.62 1.71 12.02
CA ARG A 63 -13.65 1.85 13.05
C ARG A 63 -13.56 0.74 14.08
N GLN A 64 -13.54 1.14 15.35
CA GLN A 64 -13.78 0.26 16.49
C GLN A 64 -15.22 0.46 16.96
N GLU A 65 -15.99 -0.63 17.07
CA GLU A 65 -17.34 -0.60 17.65
C GLU A 65 -17.31 -0.85 19.15
N TYR A 66 -16.37 -1.68 19.61
CA TYR A 66 -16.18 -2.01 21.02
C TYR A 66 -14.73 -1.72 21.46
N PRO A 67 -14.50 -1.38 22.75
CA PRO A 67 -13.16 -1.03 23.23
C PRO A 67 -12.12 -2.15 23.11
N ASP A 68 -12.56 -3.40 23.13
CA ASP A 68 -11.74 -4.61 23.02
C ASP A 68 -11.48 -5.04 21.58
N GLU A 69 -12.08 -4.37 20.58
CA GLU A 69 -11.76 -4.62 19.17
C GLU A 69 -10.32 -4.21 18.84
N LYS A 70 -9.67 -4.95 17.95
CA LYS A 70 -8.35 -4.58 17.43
C LYS A 70 -8.44 -3.28 16.61
N LEU A 71 -7.71 -2.25 17.02
CA LEU A 71 -7.53 -1.04 16.20
C LEU A 71 -6.64 -1.35 14.98
N GLY A 72 -7.14 -1.05 13.78
CA GLY A 72 -6.35 -1.02 12.57
C GLY A 72 -6.04 0.43 12.18
N ILE A 73 -4.76 0.74 11.94
CA ILE A 73 -4.33 2.04 11.44
C ILE A 73 -3.61 1.77 10.12
N LEU A 74 -4.12 2.35 9.07
CA LEU A 74 -3.59 2.26 7.71
C LEU A 74 -2.51 3.32 7.47
N ASP A 75 -1.63 3.07 6.50
CA ASP A 75 -0.70 4.12 6.07
C ASP A 75 -1.44 5.14 5.19
N VAL A 76 -2.11 4.66 4.15
CA VAL A 76 -2.88 5.49 3.24
C VAL A 76 -4.15 4.77 2.81
N ARG A 77 -5.31 5.42 3.02
CA ARG A 77 -6.62 4.96 2.52
C ARG A 77 -7.14 5.95 1.50
N ALA A 78 -7.35 5.51 0.27
CA ALA A 78 -7.87 6.33 -0.83
C ALA A 78 -9.24 5.82 -1.28
N LEU A 79 -10.19 6.74 -1.46
CA LEU A 79 -11.47 6.52 -2.12
C LEU A 79 -11.36 6.93 -3.59
N MET A 80 -11.78 6.03 -4.47
CA MET A 80 -11.87 6.23 -5.91
C MET A 80 -13.27 6.77 -6.27
N GLU A 81 -13.40 7.40 -7.43
CA GLU A 81 -14.68 7.97 -7.90
C GLU A 81 -15.79 6.91 -8.05
N ASP A 82 -15.45 5.67 -8.43
CA ASP A 82 -16.42 4.56 -8.56
C ASP A 82 -16.86 3.96 -7.20
N GLY A 83 -16.31 4.50 -6.11
CA GLY A 83 -16.52 4.08 -4.74
C GLY A 83 -15.55 2.99 -4.27
N ALA A 84 -14.66 2.48 -5.13
CA ALA A 84 -13.64 1.53 -4.70
C ALA A 84 -12.69 2.18 -3.68
N GLN A 85 -12.17 1.38 -2.75
CA GLN A 85 -11.21 1.84 -1.76
C GLN A 85 -9.87 1.13 -1.91
N ILE A 86 -8.78 1.88 -1.82
CA ILE A 86 -7.43 1.36 -1.90
C ILE A 86 -6.71 1.67 -0.59
N ASN A 87 -6.26 0.62 0.09
CA ASN A 87 -5.30 0.68 1.17
C ASN A 87 -3.88 0.49 0.61
N MET A 88 -2.96 1.40 0.91
CA MET A 88 -1.55 1.29 0.51
C MET A 88 -0.67 1.33 1.74
N GLU A 89 0.13 0.28 1.93
CA GLU A 89 1.01 0.08 3.09
C GLU A 89 2.46 0.01 2.65
N MET A 90 3.34 0.73 3.36
CA MET A 90 4.78 0.67 3.17
C MET A 90 5.43 -0.11 4.31
N GLN A 91 6.14 -1.18 4.00
CA GLN A 91 6.82 -2.00 5.00
C GLN A 91 8.31 -2.09 4.69
N ALA A 92 9.11 -1.34 5.44
CA ALA A 92 10.57 -1.36 5.36
C ALA A 92 11.19 -2.62 6.02
N TYR A 93 10.46 -3.26 6.94
CA TYR A 93 10.93 -4.42 7.69
C TYR A 93 9.93 -5.58 7.64
N PRO A 94 10.41 -6.83 7.61
CA PRO A 94 9.52 -8.00 7.65
C PRO A 94 8.66 -8.03 8.92
N PHE A 95 7.37 -8.29 8.74
CA PHE A 95 6.43 -8.54 9.83
C PHE A 95 5.84 -9.95 9.67
N GLY A 96 6.05 -10.80 10.68
CA GLY A 96 5.72 -12.22 10.59
C GLY A 96 4.23 -12.53 10.40
N GLN A 97 3.34 -11.60 10.76
CA GLN A 97 1.89 -11.76 10.62
C GLN A 97 1.32 -10.85 9.53
N TRP A 98 2.12 -10.53 8.51
CA TRP A 98 1.72 -9.62 7.43
C TRP A 98 0.45 -10.08 6.72
N ASP A 99 0.36 -11.35 6.34
CA ASP A 99 -0.80 -11.89 5.61
C ASP A 99 -2.10 -11.72 6.42
N ALA A 100 -2.06 -12.06 7.71
CA ALA A 100 -3.21 -11.90 8.61
C ALA A 100 -3.58 -10.41 8.79
N ARG A 101 -2.59 -9.52 8.90
CA ARG A 101 -2.79 -8.07 9.01
C ARG A 101 -3.39 -7.48 7.73
N SER A 102 -2.85 -7.85 6.57
CA SER A 102 -3.34 -7.42 5.27
C SER A 102 -4.78 -7.86 5.03
N LEU A 103 -5.10 -9.12 5.35
CA LEU A 103 -6.45 -9.64 5.25
C LEU A 103 -7.39 -8.94 6.24
N PHE A 104 -6.97 -8.76 7.50
CA PHE A 104 -7.74 -8.04 8.51
C PHE A 104 -8.09 -6.61 8.05
N TYR A 105 -7.11 -5.85 7.53
CA TYR A 105 -7.35 -4.51 7.01
C TYR A 105 -8.29 -4.50 5.81
N LEU A 106 -8.09 -5.42 4.86
CA LEU A 106 -8.96 -5.53 3.69
C LEU A 106 -10.41 -5.84 4.10
N SER A 107 -10.60 -6.79 5.01
CA SER A 107 -11.92 -7.22 5.50
C SER A 107 -12.62 -6.13 6.31
N LYS A 108 -11.94 -5.45 7.24
CA LYS A 108 -12.53 -4.33 7.99
C LYS A 108 -12.89 -3.17 7.05
N MET A 109 -12.00 -2.80 6.12
CA MET A 109 -12.29 -1.75 5.13
C MET A 109 -13.50 -2.09 4.25
N TYR A 110 -13.71 -3.36 3.92
CA TYR A 110 -14.89 -3.82 3.18
C TYR A 110 -16.16 -3.77 4.04
N ALA A 111 -16.12 -4.32 5.25
CA ALA A 111 -17.27 -4.38 6.15
C ALA A 111 -17.75 -2.99 6.61
N GLU A 112 -16.84 -2.03 6.77
CA GLU A 112 -17.17 -0.65 7.19
C GLU A 112 -18.00 0.16 6.18
N GLN A 113 -18.15 -0.31 4.94
CA GLN A 113 -18.89 0.42 3.91
C GLN A 113 -20.41 0.43 4.13
N ILE A 114 -20.93 -0.49 4.95
CA ILE A 114 -22.36 -0.67 5.15
C ILE A 114 -22.69 -0.79 6.65
N GLY A 115 -23.91 -0.39 7.02
CA GLY A 115 -24.47 -0.54 8.36
C GLY A 115 -25.68 -1.47 8.40
N ARG A 116 -26.32 -1.55 9.58
CA ARG A 116 -27.55 -2.32 9.77
C ARG A 116 -28.65 -1.84 8.82
N GLY A 117 -29.20 -2.76 8.04
CA GLY A 117 -30.31 -2.49 7.10
C GLY A 117 -29.86 -2.06 5.70
N ASP A 118 -28.56 -1.85 5.48
CA ASP A 118 -28.05 -1.56 4.14
C ASP A 118 -28.04 -2.82 3.26
N PRO A 119 -28.39 -2.71 1.96
CA PRO A 119 -28.25 -3.81 1.04
C PRO A 119 -26.77 -4.03 0.70
N TYR A 120 -26.38 -5.30 0.54
CA TYR A 120 -25.02 -5.68 0.14
C TYR A 120 -24.60 -5.14 -1.24
N THR A 121 -25.55 -4.70 -2.06
CA THR A 121 -25.27 -4.03 -3.36
C THR A 121 -24.53 -2.70 -3.21
N LYS A 122 -24.49 -2.12 -1.99
CA LYS A 122 -23.67 -0.93 -1.69
C LYS A 122 -22.19 -1.24 -1.59
N LEU A 123 -21.80 -2.48 -1.32
CA LEU A 123 -20.40 -2.86 -1.15
C LEU A 123 -19.62 -2.63 -2.45
N LYS A 124 -18.52 -1.89 -2.34
CA LYS A 124 -17.58 -1.58 -3.40
C LYS A 124 -16.30 -2.35 -3.21
N LYS A 125 -15.57 -2.51 -4.32
CA LYS A 125 -14.28 -3.19 -4.35
C LYS A 125 -13.29 -2.55 -3.38
N CYS A 126 -12.59 -3.40 -2.63
CA CYS A 126 -11.47 -3.00 -1.79
C CYS A 126 -10.17 -3.60 -2.34
N ILE A 127 -9.08 -2.84 -2.31
CA ILE A 127 -7.76 -3.26 -2.76
C ILE A 127 -6.76 -3.00 -1.63
N HIS A 128 -6.00 -4.02 -1.24
CA HIS A 128 -4.86 -3.88 -0.34
C HIS A 128 -3.59 -3.94 -1.18
N VAL A 129 -2.71 -2.95 -1.02
CA VAL A 129 -1.43 -2.84 -1.70
C VAL A 129 -0.33 -2.91 -0.65
N SER A 130 0.51 -3.94 -0.75
CA SER A 130 1.71 -4.07 0.09
C SER A 130 2.94 -3.68 -0.70
N ILE A 131 3.64 -2.64 -0.25
CA ILE A 131 4.93 -2.21 -0.81
C ILE A 131 6.00 -2.63 0.18
N LEU A 132 6.83 -3.60 -0.20
CA LEU A 132 7.75 -4.28 0.70
C LEU A 132 9.19 -3.97 0.30
N ASP A 133 9.98 -3.42 1.22
CA ASP A 133 11.43 -3.17 1.03
C ASP A 133 12.26 -4.41 1.39
N PHE A 134 11.68 -5.59 1.19
CA PHE A 134 12.28 -6.88 1.48
C PHE A 134 11.66 -7.99 0.61
N ILE A 135 12.39 -9.10 0.47
CA ILE A 135 11.94 -10.26 -0.30
C ILE A 135 10.93 -11.05 0.54
N ARG A 136 9.66 -11.03 0.11
CA ARG A 136 8.58 -11.79 0.75
C ARG A 136 8.36 -13.19 0.17
N PHE A 137 8.69 -13.38 -1.11
CA PHE A 137 8.59 -14.66 -1.82
C PHE A 137 9.98 -14.95 -2.39
N ALA A 138 10.73 -15.85 -1.75
CA ALA A 138 12.10 -16.16 -2.15
C ALA A 138 12.19 -17.19 -3.30
N ASP A 139 11.06 -17.82 -3.65
CA ASP A 139 11.01 -18.94 -4.59
C ASP A 139 11.05 -18.52 -6.07
N ASP A 140 10.92 -17.23 -6.37
CA ASP A 140 11.07 -16.70 -7.73
C ASP A 140 11.54 -15.22 -7.73
N GLU A 141 11.81 -14.66 -8.92
CA GLU A 141 12.29 -13.28 -9.10
C GLU A 141 11.18 -12.25 -9.39
N LYS A 142 9.90 -12.60 -9.21
CA LYS A 142 8.78 -11.69 -9.52
C LYS A 142 8.69 -10.58 -8.48
N CYS A 143 8.81 -9.33 -8.94
CA CYS A 143 8.71 -8.13 -8.11
C CYS A 143 7.26 -7.67 -7.81
N HIS A 144 6.26 -8.23 -8.50
CA HIS A 144 4.86 -7.85 -8.36
C HIS A 144 3.95 -9.08 -8.43
N ARG A 145 2.93 -9.09 -7.57
CA ARG A 145 1.88 -10.13 -7.54
C ARG A 145 0.52 -9.51 -7.31
N THR A 146 -0.48 -10.11 -7.93
CA THR A 146 -1.89 -9.82 -7.66
C THR A 146 -2.55 -11.11 -7.16
N ILE A 147 -3.21 -11.01 -6.00
CA ILE A 147 -3.97 -12.10 -5.39
C ILE A 147 -5.43 -11.64 -5.31
N ARG A 148 -6.38 -12.54 -5.59
CA ARG A 148 -7.81 -12.22 -5.67
C ARG A 148 -8.62 -13.30 -4.94
N LEU A 149 -9.74 -12.90 -4.36
CA LEU A 149 -10.80 -13.82 -3.97
C LEU A 149 -11.66 -14.05 -5.21
N CYS A 150 -11.57 -15.24 -5.78
CA CYS A 150 -12.34 -15.66 -6.95
C CYS A 150 -12.61 -17.17 -6.88
N ASP A 151 -13.57 -17.63 -7.66
CA ASP A 151 -13.82 -19.06 -7.85
C ASP A 151 -12.56 -19.76 -8.38
N GLU A 152 -12.17 -20.86 -7.73
CA GLU A 152 -10.90 -21.53 -8.03
C GLU A 152 -10.89 -22.20 -9.41
N GLN A 153 -12.05 -22.68 -9.88
CA GLN A 153 -12.14 -23.42 -11.15
C GLN A 153 -12.23 -22.47 -12.35
N THR A 154 -12.98 -21.38 -12.20
CA THR A 154 -13.34 -20.48 -13.30
C THR A 154 -12.62 -19.14 -13.24
N GLY A 155 -12.00 -18.79 -12.11
CA GLY A 155 -11.35 -17.49 -11.88
C GLY A 155 -12.33 -16.31 -11.84
N LYS A 156 -13.63 -16.58 -11.73
CA LYS A 156 -14.70 -15.58 -11.67
C LYS A 156 -14.87 -14.99 -10.28
#